data_AF-A0A3B3SJZ4-F1
#
_entry.id   AF-A0A3B3SJZ4-F1
#
_cell.length_a   1.000
_cell.length_b   1.000
_cell.length_c   1.000
_cell.angle_alpha   90.00
_cell.angle_beta   90.00
_cell.angle_gamma   90.00
#
_symmetry.space_group_name_H-M   'P 1'
#
loop_
_entity.id
_entity.type
_entity.pdbx_description
1 polymer ?
#
loop_
_entity_poly.entity_id
_entity_poly.type
_entity_poly.pdbx_seq_one_letter_code
_entity_poly.pdbx_strand_id
1 'polypeptide(L)'
;MDTESTYSGYSYYSGRSRGSHKPGERSRHKSRSKDGSRSEKSVTINAPPAEPLLGDSSVRGEEVQDDNWGETTTAVTGTSEHSLSQDDIVRITKDMEDSVGLDCRRYAALTVSAVLGLLVLLTPIAFLVLPHVLWRPQDCDTACQGLLISLAFKLLILLLAVWALFLRPQRARLPRVFVFRALLMLLMLLVVVSYWLFYAVRIIQSQDKNYHGIVQYAVSLVDALLFIQYLAIVLLELRHLQATFSVRVTRSTDGETRHYSLGQLSIQRAALAVLENYYRDFAVHNPALLMAAKSRAAKHLAGLKVYNVDGPANNTTPSQSRAMIAAAARRRDTSHNELYYEEMDQERRVRKRKARLVVAVEEAFTHIKRMQEEEQKKTPGEVMDPREAAQAIFPSMARALQKYLRTTRQQHCHTMESIQQHLAFCITNNMTPKAFLESYLSPGPTLQYAREHWLARHWTLVSEDSVTSGLKDGSVFLLKCIDFSLVVTTRRISFIKLSEEFIDPKSHKFVLRLQSETSV
;
A
#
# COMPACT_ATOMS: atom_id res chain seq x y z
N MET A 1 38.74 43.47 -12.44
CA MET A 1 39.55 43.54 -13.66
C MET A 1 39.59 42.16 -14.25
N ASP A 2 38.69 41.96 -15.23
CA ASP A 2 38.99 41.49 -16.60
C ASP A 2 39.46 40.03 -16.74
N THR A 3 38.56 39.11 -17.17
CA THR A 3 38.26 38.68 -18.58
C THR A 3 39.31 37.68 -19.09
N GLU A 4 39.02 36.56 -19.75
CA GLU A 4 38.18 36.30 -20.94
C GLU A 4 38.12 34.75 -21.13
N SER A 5 36.96 34.14 -21.31
CA SER A 5 36.38 33.70 -22.60
C SER A 5 36.96 32.41 -23.23
N THR A 6 36.09 31.43 -23.46
CA THR A 6 36.13 30.67 -24.73
C THR A 6 34.70 30.27 -25.12
N TYR A 7 34.38 30.68 -26.33
CA TYR A 7 33.11 30.63 -27.05
C TYR A 7 33.07 29.36 -27.92
N SER A 8 31.93 28.70 -28.01
CA SER A 8 31.52 28.04 -29.26
C SER A 8 30.00 27.90 -29.30
N GLY A 9 29.38 28.60 -30.25
CA GLY A 9 27.98 28.44 -30.61
C GLY A 9 27.81 27.49 -31.78
N TYR A 10 26.60 26.97 -31.97
CA TYR A 10 26.10 26.57 -33.29
C TYR A 10 24.55 26.62 -33.35
N SER A 11 24.08 27.57 -34.17
CA SER A 11 22.89 27.65 -35.04
C SER A 11 21.48 27.15 -34.62
N TYR A 12 20.60 28.14 -34.47
CA TYR A 12 19.32 28.35 -35.17
C TYR A 12 18.79 27.30 -36.18
N TYR A 13 17.52 26.92 -36.02
CA TYR A 13 16.56 26.90 -37.14
C TYR A 13 15.16 27.31 -36.65
N SER A 14 14.60 28.35 -37.26
CA SER A 14 13.26 28.87 -37.00
C SER A 14 12.42 28.67 -38.27
N GLY A 15 11.26 28.03 -38.13
CA GLY A 15 10.27 27.88 -39.19
C GLY A 15 9.04 28.72 -38.88
N ARG A 16 9.02 29.97 -39.35
CA ARG A 16 7.82 30.83 -39.44
C ARG A 16 6.98 30.38 -40.64
N SER A 17 5.70 30.12 -40.42
CA SER A 17 4.67 30.21 -41.46
C SER A 17 3.68 31.32 -41.10
N ARG A 18 3.74 32.41 -41.87
CA ARG A 18 2.79 33.53 -41.88
C ARG A 18 1.71 33.29 -42.94
N GLY A 19 0.48 33.70 -42.64
CA GLY A 19 -0.57 34.02 -43.62
C GLY A 19 -1.96 33.82 -43.01
N SER A 20 -2.96 34.66 -43.19
CA SER A 20 -3.10 36.04 -43.65
C SER A 20 -4.50 36.48 -43.19
N HIS A 21 -4.66 37.76 -42.87
CA HIS A 21 -5.94 38.38 -42.48
C HIS A 21 -6.95 38.40 -43.63
N LYS A 22 -8.25 38.20 -43.34
CA LYS A 22 -9.32 39.17 -43.65
C LYS A 22 -10.64 38.87 -42.90
N PRO A 23 -11.46 39.89 -42.57
CA PRO A 23 -12.67 39.78 -41.75
C PRO A 23 -13.96 39.72 -42.60
N GLY A 24 -15.05 39.21 -42.03
CA GLY A 24 -16.37 39.23 -42.68
C GLY A 24 -17.52 39.04 -41.69
N GLU A 25 -18.38 40.05 -41.62
CA GLU A 25 -19.62 40.13 -40.83
C GLU A 25 -20.74 39.19 -41.30
N ARG A 26 -21.71 38.99 -40.39
CA ARG A 26 -23.16 38.71 -40.61
C ARG A 26 -23.55 37.52 -41.48
N SER A 27 -24.22 36.54 -40.86
CA SER A 27 -25.69 36.50 -40.85
C SER A 27 -26.22 35.19 -40.23
N ARG A 28 -27.22 35.34 -39.36
CA ARG A 28 -28.11 34.27 -38.94
C ARG A 28 -29.06 33.97 -40.09
N HIS A 29 -29.07 32.76 -40.63
CA HIS A 29 -30.27 32.23 -41.27
C HIS A 29 -30.51 30.76 -40.92
N LYS A 30 -31.76 30.57 -40.50
CA LYS A 30 -32.46 29.34 -40.18
C LYS A 30 -33.00 28.79 -41.51
N SER A 31 -32.70 27.54 -41.85
CA SER A 31 -33.50 26.81 -42.83
C SER A 31 -33.67 25.36 -42.38
N ARG A 32 -34.93 24.95 -42.46
CA ARG A 32 -35.51 23.68 -42.08
C ARG A 32 -36.07 23.13 -43.38
N SER A 33 -35.61 21.96 -43.82
CA SER A 33 -36.29 21.19 -44.86
C SER A 33 -35.89 19.72 -44.76
N LYS A 34 -36.77 18.89 -45.30
CA LYS A 34 -37.16 17.55 -44.86
C LYS A 34 -36.89 16.55 -46.00
N ASP A 35 -36.86 15.28 -45.62
CA ASP A 35 -37.11 14.06 -46.41
C ASP A 35 -36.01 13.52 -47.36
N GLY A 36 -35.76 12.20 -47.24
CA GLY A 36 -35.02 11.45 -48.26
C GLY A 36 -34.34 10.12 -47.86
N SER A 37 -35.12 9.08 -47.51
CA SER A 37 -35.01 7.69 -47.99
C SER A 37 -33.70 6.84 -47.88
N ARG A 38 -33.88 5.64 -47.27
CA ARG A 38 -33.27 4.30 -47.56
C ARG A 38 -31.80 4.01 -47.18
N SER A 39 -31.61 3.02 -46.30
CA SER A 39 -31.19 1.64 -46.67
C SER A 39 -30.83 0.83 -45.42
N GLU A 40 -31.57 -0.24 -45.19
CA GLU A 40 -31.25 -1.32 -44.26
C GLU A 40 -30.09 -2.17 -44.80
N LYS A 41 -29.21 -2.66 -43.91
CA LYS A 41 -28.43 -3.89 -44.14
C LYS A 41 -27.94 -4.44 -42.79
N SER A 42 -28.69 -5.40 -42.28
CA SER A 42 -28.29 -6.33 -41.23
C SER A 42 -27.42 -7.43 -41.84
N VAL A 43 -26.26 -7.73 -41.22
CA VAL A 43 -25.46 -8.91 -41.55
C VAL A 43 -25.23 -9.69 -40.25
N THR A 44 -25.92 -10.82 -40.17
CA THR A 44 -25.71 -11.93 -39.23
C THR A 44 -24.57 -12.80 -39.76
N ILE A 45 -23.56 -13.10 -38.93
CA ILE A 45 -22.54 -14.10 -39.24
C ILE A 45 -22.76 -15.30 -38.31
N ASN A 46 -23.17 -16.42 -38.92
CA ASN A 46 -23.19 -17.74 -38.30
C ASN A 46 -21.78 -18.33 -38.33
N ALA A 47 -21.38 -18.96 -37.22
CA ALA A 47 -20.20 -19.82 -37.14
C ALA A 47 -20.56 -21.28 -37.48
N PRO A 48 -19.66 -22.07 -38.12
CA PRO A 48 -19.77 -23.52 -38.17
C PRO A 48 -18.68 -24.24 -37.33
N PRO A 49 -18.86 -25.55 -37.05
CA PRO A 49 -18.28 -26.27 -35.90
C PRO A 49 -17.07 -27.17 -36.24
N ALA A 50 -16.66 -27.94 -35.24
CA ALA A 50 -15.34 -28.55 -34.98
C ALA A 50 -15.03 -29.93 -35.62
N GLU A 51 -13.75 -30.31 -35.42
CA GLU A 51 -13.16 -31.67 -35.26
C GLU A 51 -12.62 -32.45 -36.50
N PRO A 52 -11.72 -33.46 -36.34
CA PRO A 52 -10.30 -33.39 -35.92
C PRO A 52 -9.38 -34.25 -36.86
N LEU A 53 -8.04 -34.35 -36.64
CA LEU A 53 -7.22 -35.59 -36.73
C LEU A 53 -5.69 -35.37 -36.80
N LEU A 54 -4.99 -36.33 -36.21
CA LEU A 54 -3.55 -36.57 -36.03
C LEU A 54 -2.81 -36.94 -37.34
N GLY A 55 -1.48 -36.78 -37.35
CA GLY A 55 -0.59 -37.47 -38.29
C GLY A 55 0.86 -36.99 -38.27
N ASP A 56 1.73 -37.81 -37.68
CA ASP A 56 3.20 -37.70 -37.59
C ASP A 56 3.88 -38.43 -38.77
N SER A 57 4.99 -37.90 -39.32
CA SER A 57 6.04 -38.70 -39.98
C SER A 57 7.20 -37.84 -40.50
N SER A 58 8.40 -38.28 -40.15
CA SER A 58 9.75 -37.84 -40.49
C SER A 58 10.21 -38.23 -41.91
N VAL A 59 11.15 -37.46 -42.49
CA VAL A 59 12.17 -37.96 -43.46
C VAL A 59 13.49 -37.20 -43.30
N ARG A 60 14.58 -37.97 -43.45
CA ARG A 60 16.00 -37.82 -43.16
C ARG A 60 16.82 -37.66 -44.46
N GLY A 61 18.04 -37.11 -44.39
CA GLY A 61 19.11 -37.25 -45.39
C GLY A 61 20.43 -36.67 -44.85
N GLU A 62 21.33 -37.52 -44.31
CA GLU A 62 22.64 -37.97 -44.88
C GLU A 62 23.78 -36.95 -44.60
N GLU A 63 24.65 -37.17 -43.60
CA GLU A 63 25.85 -38.06 -43.55
C GLU A 63 27.01 -37.62 -44.46
N VAL A 64 28.10 -37.08 -43.87
CA VAL A 64 29.49 -37.45 -44.18
C VAL A 64 30.34 -37.34 -42.90
N GLN A 65 30.96 -38.45 -42.57
CA GLN A 65 31.90 -38.71 -41.49
C GLN A 65 33.33 -38.49 -42.01
N ASP A 66 34.22 -37.93 -41.19
CA ASP A 66 35.62 -38.37 -41.21
C ASP A 66 36.27 -38.17 -39.83
N ASP A 67 36.87 -39.26 -39.36
CA ASP A 67 37.51 -39.41 -38.05
C ASP A 67 39.03 -39.28 -38.19
N ASN A 68 39.61 -38.77 -37.10
CA ASN A 68 40.99 -39.01 -36.65
C ASN A 68 42.08 -38.05 -37.18
N TRP A 69 42.77 -37.38 -36.26
CA TRP A 69 44.15 -37.70 -35.86
C TRP A 69 44.67 -36.64 -34.89
N GLY A 70 44.98 -37.08 -33.66
CA GLY A 70 46.17 -36.67 -32.91
C GLY A 70 46.37 -35.21 -32.50
N GLU A 71 46.23 -34.98 -31.19
CA GLU A 71 47.29 -34.37 -30.37
C GLU A 71 47.83 -32.98 -30.75
N THR A 72 47.34 -31.94 -30.07
CA THR A 72 48.25 -30.96 -29.44
C THR A 72 47.72 -30.55 -28.07
N THR A 73 48.13 -31.32 -27.08
CA THR A 73 48.24 -30.97 -25.68
C THR A 73 49.26 -29.83 -25.55
N THR A 74 48.85 -28.66 -25.06
CA THR A 74 49.78 -27.73 -24.40
C THR A 74 49.28 -27.45 -22.99
N ALA A 75 49.96 -28.15 -22.08
CA ALA A 75 50.09 -28.00 -20.64
C ALA A 75 49.31 -26.86 -19.95
N VAL A 76 48.47 -27.30 -19.01
CA VAL A 76 48.09 -26.57 -17.80
C VAL A 76 49.36 -26.26 -17.01
N THR A 77 49.71 -24.99 -16.85
CA THR A 77 50.51 -24.51 -15.73
C THR A 77 49.55 -23.95 -14.69
N GLY A 78 49.31 -24.75 -13.65
CA GLY A 78 48.65 -24.29 -12.45
C GLY A 78 49.57 -23.37 -11.65
N THR A 79 49.03 -22.24 -11.18
CA THR A 79 49.57 -21.54 -10.01
C THR A 79 48.44 -20.91 -9.20
N SER A 80 48.54 -21.13 -7.89
CA SER A 80 47.86 -20.52 -6.74
C SER A 80 46.37 -20.80 -6.53
N GLU A 81 46.14 -21.96 -5.92
CA GLU A 81 45.13 -22.19 -4.90
C GLU A 81 45.30 -21.19 -3.73
N HIS A 82 44.19 -20.87 -3.06
CA HIS A 82 44.02 -19.86 -1.99
C HIS A 82 43.57 -18.45 -2.42
N SER A 83 42.47 -18.40 -3.17
CA SER A 83 41.44 -17.41 -2.83
C SER A 83 40.09 -18.11 -2.87
N LEU A 84 39.50 -18.37 -1.69
CA LEU A 84 38.12 -18.81 -1.58
C LEU A 84 37.25 -17.69 -2.17
N SER A 85 36.94 -17.82 -3.45
CA SER A 85 36.12 -16.86 -4.17
C SER A 85 34.67 -17.06 -3.77
N GLN A 86 33.91 -15.96 -3.74
CA GLN A 86 32.49 -15.99 -3.42
C GLN A 86 31.70 -16.93 -4.37
N ASP A 87 32.26 -17.21 -5.56
CA ASP A 87 31.75 -18.16 -6.55
C ASP A 87 31.75 -19.62 -6.04
N ASP A 88 32.78 -20.03 -5.27
CA ASP A 88 32.85 -21.39 -4.69
C ASP A 88 31.89 -21.55 -3.51
N ILE A 89 31.72 -20.51 -2.70
CA ILE A 89 30.75 -20.52 -1.59
C ILE A 89 29.32 -20.64 -2.14
N VAL A 90 28.99 -19.93 -3.22
CA VAL A 90 27.67 -19.98 -3.86
C VAL A 90 27.45 -21.34 -4.52
N ARG A 91 28.45 -21.93 -5.18
CA ARG A 91 28.36 -23.30 -5.73
C ARG A 91 28.20 -24.35 -4.65
N ILE A 92 28.99 -24.29 -3.57
CA ILE A 92 28.84 -25.19 -2.42
C ILE A 92 27.46 -25.03 -1.76
N THR A 93 26.94 -23.80 -1.68
CA THR A 93 25.60 -23.56 -1.13
C THR A 93 24.52 -24.13 -2.04
N LYS A 94 24.67 -23.98 -3.36
CA LYS A 94 23.73 -24.50 -4.37
C LYS A 94 23.77 -26.03 -4.47
N ASP A 95 24.96 -26.63 -4.49
CA ASP A 95 25.15 -28.08 -4.50
C ASP A 95 24.64 -28.71 -3.19
N MET A 96 24.80 -28.03 -2.04
CA MET A 96 24.23 -28.45 -0.76
C MET A 96 22.70 -28.24 -0.69
N GLU A 97 22.14 -27.24 -1.39
CA GLU A 97 20.70 -27.04 -1.52
C GLU A 97 20.03 -28.05 -2.45
N ASP A 98 20.73 -28.53 -3.49
CA ASP A 98 20.25 -29.57 -4.41
C ASP A 98 20.40 -30.98 -3.81
N SER A 99 21.43 -31.22 -2.99
CA SER A 99 21.67 -32.54 -2.35
C SER A 99 20.92 -32.73 -1.03
N VAL A 100 20.57 -31.66 -0.31
CA VAL A 100 19.71 -31.69 0.88
C VAL A 100 18.36 -31.12 0.50
N GLY A 101 17.47 -31.98 0.01
CA GLY A 101 16.12 -31.59 -0.42
C GLY A 101 15.50 -30.57 0.54
N LEU A 102 15.00 -29.45 0.00
CA LEU A 102 14.56 -28.24 0.70
C LEU A 102 13.65 -28.46 1.91
N ASP A 103 13.03 -29.64 2.05
CA ASP A 103 12.25 -30.05 3.21
C ASP A 103 13.11 -30.43 4.43
N CYS A 104 14.30 -30.99 4.25
CA CYS A 104 15.16 -31.41 5.37
C CYS A 104 15.74 -30.21 6.15
N ARG A 105 16.14 -29.12 5.47
CA ARG A 105 16.57 -27.87 6.12
C ARG A 105 15.42 -27.17 6.87
N ARG A 106 14.17 -27.33 6.40
CA ARG A 106 12.96 -26.77 7.04
C ARG A 106 12.66 -27.44 8.37
N TYR A 107 12.75 -28.77 8.42
CA TYR A 107 12.63 -29.50 9.68
C TYR A 107 13.86 -29.28 10.56
N ALA A 108 15.08 -29.17 9.99
CA ALA A 108 16.30 -28.97 10.76
C ALA A 108 16.26 -27.73 11.69
N ALA A 109 15.79 -26.58 11.20
CA ALA A 109 15.70 -25.39 12.05
C ALA A 109 14.65 -25.56 13.17
N LEU A 110 13.50 -26.16 12.84
CA LEU A 110 12.44 -26.44 13.80
C LEU A 110 12.90 -27.47 14.84
N THR A 111 13.56 -28.55 14.42
CA THR A 111 14.07 -29.62 15.29
C THR A 111 15.18 -29.10 16.19
N VAL A 112 16.16 -28.36 15.65
CA VAL A 112 17.20 -27.70 16.47
C VAL A 112 16.55 -26.77 17.51
N SER A 113 15.52 -26.04 17.11
CA SER A 113 14.83 -25.14 18.03
C SER A 113 14.04 -25.85 19.12
N ALA A 114 13.36 -26.95 18.78
CA ALA A 114 12.62 -27.78 19.71
C ALA A 114 13.57 -28.51 20.68
N VAL A 115 14.69 -29.03 20.18
CA VAL A 115 15.74 -29.68 21.00
C VAL A 115 16.33 -28.69 21.98
N LEU A 116 16.68 -27.47 21.55
CA LEU A 116 17.20 -26.46 22.47
C LEU A 116 16.13 -26.01 23.49
N GLY A 117 14.86 -25.86 23.07
CA GLY A 117 13.76 -25.53 23.97
C GLY A 117 13.53 -26.60 25.04
N LEU A 118 13.61 -27.88 24.67
CA LEU A 118 13.53 -29.01 25.58
C LEU A 118 14.72 -29.03 26.54
N LEU A 119 15.92 -28.81 26.02
CA LEU A 119 17.15 -28.74 26.82
C LEU A 119 17.03 -27.63 27.87
N VAL A 120 16.65 -26.41 27.49
CA VAL A 120 16.44 -25.28 28.40
C VAL A 120 15.43 -25.58 29.52
N LEU A 121 14.36 -26.33 29.23
CA LEU A 121 13.35 -26.72 30.23
C LEU A 121 13.87 -27.83 31.17
N LEU A 122 14.59 -28.81 30.64
CA LEU A 122 15.07 -29.96 31.40
C LEU A 122 16.29 -29.63 32.26
N THR A 123 17.11 -28.66 31.88
CA THR A 123 18.37 -28.37 32.59
C THR A 123 18.21 -27.95 34.06
N PRO A 124 17.27 -27.06 34.44
CA PRO A 124 17.09 -26.71 35.85
C PRO A 124 16.50 -27.87 36.66
N ILE A 125 15.68 -28.72 36.04
CA ILE A 125 15.14 -29.94 36.67
C ILE A 125 16.27 -30.94 36.91
N ALA A 126 17.15 -31.11 35.93
CA ALA A 126 18.32 -31.98 36.06
C ALA A 126 19.22 -31.53 37.22
N PHE A 127 19.49 -30.22 37.37
CA PHE A 127 20.32 -29.70 38.47
C PHE A 127 19.76 -29.99 39.86
N LEU A 128 18.44 -30.13 40.01
CA LEU A 128 17.80 -30.51 41.28
C LEU A 128 17.80 -32.02 41.52
N VAL A 129 17.58 -32.82 40.47
CA VAL A 129 17.42 -34.28 40.61
C VAL A 129 18.78 -34.98 40.71
N LEU A 130 19.80 -34.50 40.00
CA LEU A 130 21.13 -35.15 39.93
C LEU A 130 21.76 -35.41 41.31
N PRO A 131 21.77 -34.45 42.26
CA PRO A 131 22.37 -34.65 43.58
C PRO A 131 21.66 -35.73 44.40
N HIS A 132 20.33 -35.83 44.28
CA HIS A 132 19.54 -36.86 44.98
C HIS A 132 19.84 -38.27 44.45
N VAL A 133 20.16 -38.39 43.16
CA VAL A 133 20.52 -39.67 42.53
C VAL A 133 21.96 -40.07 42.86
N LEU A 134 22.89 -39.13 42.89
CA LEU A 134 24.33 -39.44 43.00
C LEU A 134 24.83 -39.57 44.44
N TRP A 135 24.45 -38.70 45.38
CA TRP A 135 25.03 -38.69 46.74
C TRP A 135 24.12 -38.22 47.88
N ARG A 136 22.81 -38.04 47.65
CA ARG A 136 21.79 -37.66 48.66
C ARG A 136 22.19 -36.45 49.53
N PRO A 137 21.83 -35.21 49.14
CA PRO A 137 22.21 -33.99 49.84
C PRO A 137 21.46 -33.81 51.17
N GLN A 138 21.87 -32.81 51.96
CA GLN A 138 21.25 -32.47 53.25
C GLN A 138 19.80 -31.99 53.10
N ASP A 139 18.98 -32.17 54.15
CA ASP A 139 17.59 -31.74 54.18
C ASP A 139 17.42 -30.24 53.94
N CYS A 140 16.38 -29.89 53.18
CA CYS A 140 16.12 -28.53 52.71
C CYS A 140 15.40 -27.73 53.81
N ASP A 141 16.05 -26.64 54.24
CA ASP A 141 15.51 -25.70 55.21
C ASP A 141 14.27 -24.94 54.66
N THR A 142 13.51 -24.26 55.52
CA THR A 142 12.30 -23.51 55.11
C THR A 142 12.59 -22.45 54.04
N ALA A 143 13.74 -21.78 54.11
CA ALA A 143 14.20 -20.84 53.08
C ALA A 143 14.48 -21.53 51.74
N CYS A 144 15.03 -22.75 51.77
CA CYS A 144 15.28 -23.57 50.60
C CYS A 144 13.96 -24.04 49.95
N GLN A 145 12.94 -24.39 50.76
CA GLN A 145 11.60 -24.71 50.25
C GLN A 145 10.95 -23.53 49.53
N GLY A 146 11.14 -22.30 50.03
CA GLY A 146 10.69 -21.09 49.36
C GLY A 146 11.32 -20.89 47.97
N LEU A 147 12.62 -21.20 47.83
CA LEU A 147 13.32 -21.15 46.54
C LEU A 147 12.80 -22.20 45.55
N LEU A 148 12.46 -23.41 46.01
CA LEU A 148 11.86 -24.45 45.18
C LEU A 148 10.49 -24.05 44.63
N ILE A 149 9.65 -23.42 45.47
CA ILE A 149 8.35 -22.88 45.03
C ILE A 149 8.56 -21.78 43.98
N SER A 150 9.48 -20.85 44.23
CA SER A 150 9.83 -19.80 43.26
C SER A 150 10.30 -20.39 41.93
N LEU A 151 11.16 -21.41 41.98
CA LEU A 151 11.65 -22.12 40.80
C LEU A 151 10.51 -22.79 40.02
N ALA A 152 9.56 -23.43 40.69
CA ALA A 152 8.42 -24.06 40.03
C ALA A 152 7.57 -23.05 39.24
N PHE A 153 7.28 -21.88 39.82
CA PHE A 153 6.59 -20.80 39.11
C PHE A 153 7.40 -20.26 37.92
N LYS A 154 8.71 -20.05 38.10
CA LYS A 154 9.60 -19.58 37.03
C LYS A 154 9.71 -20.59 35.88
N LEU A 155 9.74 -21.89 36.18
CA LEU A 155 9.72 -22.96 35.17
C LEU A 155 8.40 -22.99 34.38
N LEU A 156 7.26 -22.72 35.02
CA LEU A 156 5.98 -22.59 34.33
C LEU A 156 5.99 -21.41 33.35
N ILE A 157 6.50 -20.26 33.78
CA ILE A 157 6.65 -19.08 32.91
C ILE A 157 7.60 -19.39 31.74
N LEU A 158 8.72 -20.08 32.01
CA LEU A 158 9.68 -20.49 30.99
C LEU A 158 9.03 -21.44 29.97
N LEU A 159 8.20 -22.39 30.42
CA LEU A 159 7.45 -23.28 29.53
C LEU A 159 6.50 -22.49 28.61
N LEU A 160 5.77 -21.52 29.15
CA LEU A 160 4.90 -20.65 28.35
C LEU A 160 5.69 -19.81 27.34
N ALA A 161 6.87 -19.32 27.72
CA ALA A 161 7.76 -18.56 26.83
C ALA A 161 8.31 -19.42 25.69
N VAL A 162 8.78 -20.64 26.00
CA VAL A 162 9.23 -21.63 25.01
C VAL A 162 8.08 -21.99 24.06
N TRP A 163 6.87 -22.20 24.57
CA TRP A 163 5.69 -22.42 23.74
C TRP A 163 5.39 -21.23 22.82
N ALA A 164 5.40 -20.01 23.35
CA ALA A 164 5.11 -18.79 22.59
C ALA A 164 6.14 -18.52 21.48
N LEU A 165 7.42 -18.85 21.69
CA LEU A 165 8.50 -18.59 20.74
C LEU A 165 8.68 -19.69 19.69
N PHE A 166 8.54 -20.96 20.08
CA PHE A 166 8.84 -22.10 19.19
C PHE A 166 7.59 -22.73 18.56
N LEU A 167 6.46 -22.79 19.27
CA LEU A 167 5.25 -23.46 18.79
C LEU A 167 4.25 -22.51 18.09
N ARG A 168 4.48 -21.19 18.16
CA ARG A 168 3.63 -20.22 17.47
C ARG A 168 3.91 -20.22 15.95
N PRO A 169 2.90 -20.44 15.10
CA PRO A 169 3.09 -20.50 13.65
C PRO A 169 3.58 -19.16 13.11
N GLN A 170 4.66 -19.21 12.32
CA GLN A 170 5.20 -18.03 11.63
C GLN A 170 4.25 -17.57 10.53
N ARG A 171 3.89 -16.28 10.51
CA ARG A 171 2.95 -15.71 9.53
C ARG A 171 3.53 -15.53 8.13
N ALA A 172 4.86 -15.57 7.99
CA ALA A 172 5.55 -15.54 6.71
C ALA A 172 6.75 -16.48 6.78
N ARG A 173 6.98 -17.26 5.71
CA ARG A 173 8.20 -18.06 5.54
C ARG A 173 9.17 -17.24 4.71
N LEU A 174 10.25 -16.79 5.34
CA LEU A 174 11.42 -16.23 4.65
C LEU A 174 12.45 -17.36 4.49
N PRO A 175 13.17 -17.42 3.35
CA PRO A 175 14.18 -18.45 3.11
C PRO A 175 15.39 -18.32 4.05
N ARG A 176 15.62 -17.12 4.62
CA ARG A 176 16.75 -16.86 5.53
C ARG A 176 16.37 -17.08 6.99
N VAL A 177 17.30 -17.68 7.74
CA VAL A 177 17.22 -17.77 9.20
C VAL A 177 17.21 -16.34 9.75
N PHE A 178 16.20 -16.01 10.57
CA PHE A 178 16.11 -14.69 11.18
C PHE A 178 17.31 -14.49 12.12
N VAL A 179 18.23 -13.58 11.77
CA VAL A 179 19.52 -13.39 12.46
C VAL A 179 19.34 -13.22 13.97
N PHE A 180 18.34 -12.47 14.41
CA PHE A 180 18.06 -12.31 15.85
C PHE A 180 17.62 -13.60 16.52
N ARG A 181 16.84 -14.46 15.85
CA ARG A 181 16.49 -15.77 16.41
C ARG A 181 17.71 -16.65 16.49
N ALA A 182 18.54 -16.70 15.45
CA ALA A 182 19.79 -17.45 15.49
C ALA A 182 20.70 -16.97 16.63
N LEU A 183 20.84 -15.65 16.80
CA LEU A 183 21.61 -15.04 17.86
C LEU A 183 21.05 -15.34 19.26
N LEU A 184 19.73 -15.29 19.44
CA LEU A 184 19.07 -15.64 20.70
C LEU A 184 19.24 -17.13 21.04
N MET A 185 19.14 -18.00 20.03
CA MET A 185 19.38 -19.44 20.20
C MET A 185 20.83 -19.74 20.56
N LEU A 186 21.78 -19.07 19.90
CA LEU A 186 23.20 -19.13 20.24
C LEU A 186 23.45 -18.65 21.68
N LEU A 187 22.86 -17.52 22.07
CA LEU A 187 23.00 -16.97 23.41
C LEU A 187 22.45 -17.92 24.47
N MET A 188 21.27 -18.51 24.25
CA MET A 188 20.72 -19.53 25.16
C MET A 188 21.62 -20.75 25.26
N LEU A 189 22.15 -21.26 24.14
CA LEU A 189 23.08 -22.39 24.13
C LEU A 189 24.34 -22.07 24.95
N LEU A 190 24.95 -20.91 24.74
CA LEU A 190 26.16 -20.49 25.46
C LEU A 190 25.94 -20.40 26.97
N VAL A 191 24.81 -19.81 27.39
CA VAL A 191 24.45 -19.74 28.82
C VAL A 191 24.29 -21.15 29.38
N VAL A 192 23.51 -22.02 28.74
CA VAL A 192 23.30 -23.36 29.29
C VAL A 192 24.61 -24.15 29.37
N VAL A 193 25.46 -24.10 28.34
CA VAL A 193 26.77 -24.77 28.35
C VAL A 193 27.66 -24.23 29.48
N SER A 194 27.73 -22.91 29.65
CA SER A 194 28.53 -22.30 30.73
C SER A 194 28.07 -22.74 32.13
N TYR A 195 26.76 -22.84 32.34
CA TYR A 195 26.20 -23.27 33.62
C TYR A 195 26.42 -24.77 33.87
N TRP A 196 26.35 -25.62 32.84
CA TRP A 196 26.70 -27.04 32.97
C TRP A 196 28.17 -27.24 33.32
N LEU A 197 29.08 -26.51 32.66
CA LEU A 197 30.51 -26.61 32.94
C LEU A 197 30.81 -26.22 34.40
N PHE A 198 30.23 -25.13 34.87
CA PHE A 198 30.39 -24.70 36.26
C PHE A 198 29.74 -25.69 37.23
N TYR A 199 28.53 -26.20 36.94
CA TYR A 199 27.87 -27.23 37.75
C TYR A 199 28.70 -28.51 37.86
N ALA A 200 29.28 -28.97 36.75
CA ALA A 200 30.12 -30.16 36.74
C ALA A 200 31.37 -30.01 37.61
N VAL A 201 32.10 -28.90 37.48
CA VAL A 201 33.33 -28.66 38.24
C VAL A 201 33.04 -28.35 39.72
N ARG A 202 32.04 -27.53 40.00
CA ARG A 202 31.81 -26.99 41.35
C ARG A 202 30.87 -27.79 42.20
N ILE A 203 29.94 -28.55 41.64
CA ILE A 203 28.93 -29.30 42.40
C ILE A 203 29.15 -30.80 42.23
N ILE A 204 29.39 -31.28 41.00
CA ILE A 204 29.55 -32.72 40.76
C ILE A 204 30.90 -33.23 41.29
N GLN A 205 31.99 -32.55 40.94
CA GLN A 205 33.33 -33.01 41.33
C GLN A 205 33.61 -32.82 42.83
N SER A 206 33.05 -31.77 43.44
CA SER A 206 33.21 -31.46 44.87
C SER A 206 32.26 -32.25 45.78
N GLN A 207 31.20 -32.85 45.22
CA GLN A 207 30.11 -33.49 45.95
C GLN A 207 29.52 -32.59 47.04
N ASP A 208 29.16 -31.36 46.67
CA ASP A 208 28.59 -30.39 47.60
C ASP A 208 27.31 -30.93 48.26
N LYS A 209 27.29 -30.98 49.60
CA LYS A 209 26.16 -31.46 50.40
C LYS A 209 25.12 -30.36 50.69
N ASN A 210 25.49 -29.09 50.46
CA ASN A 210 24.67 -27.92 50.73
C ASN A 210 23.57 -27.75 49.67
N TYR A 211 22.41 -28.38 49.89
CA TYR A 211 21.29 -28.35 48.93
C TYR A 211 20.79 -26.92 48.64
N HIS A 212 20.77 -26.04 49.65
CA HIS A 212 20.36 -24.64 49.48
C HIS A 212 21.16 -23.91 48.38
N GLY A 213 22.48 -24.11 48.34
CA GLY A 213 23.35 -23.49 47.33
C GLY A 213 23.09 -24.03 45.92
N ILE A 214 22.78 -25.33 45.81
CA ILE A 214 22.42 -25.96 44.53
C ILE A 214 21.10 -25.40 44.00
N VAL A 215 20.08 -25.27 44.88
CA VAL A 215 18.78 -24.70 44.51
C VAL A 215 18.95 -23.23 44.11
N GLN A 216 19.72 -22.44 44.87
CA GLN A 216 20.01 -21.04 44.53
C GLN A 216 20.71 -20.91 43.17
N TYR A 217 21.64 -21.82 42.87
CA TYR A 217 22.30 -21.87 41.57
C TYR A 217 21.32 -22.20 40.43
N ALA A 218 20.44 -23.19 40.61
CA ALA A 218 19.39 -23.52 39.64
C ALA A 218 18.42 -22.35 39.41
N VAL A 219 18.06 -21.61 40.47
CA VAL A 219 17.23 -20.39 40.36
C VAL A 219 17.93 -19.32 39.52
N SER A 220 19.23 -19.11 39.71
CA SER A 220 20.00 -18.13 38.93
C SER A 220 20.06 -18.47 37.43
N LEU A 221 20.13 -19.77 37.08
CA LEU A 221 20.05 -20.24 35.70
C LEU A 221 18.69 -19.89 35.09
N VAL A 222 17.60 -20.19 35.81
CA VAL A 222 16.25 -19.90 35.32
C VAL A 222 16.03 -18.39 35.17
N ASP A 223 16.58 -17.56 36.05
CA ASP A 223 16.52 -16.11 35.93
C ASP A 223 17.25 -15.59 34.69
N ALA A 224 18.45 -16.10 34.41
CA ALA A 224 19.19 -15.75 33.18
C ALA A 224 18.43 -16.17 31.92
N LEU A 225 17.86 -17.39 31.92
CA LEU A 225 17.06 -17.89 30.80
C LEU A 225 15.80 -17.06 30.60
N LEU A 226 15.06 -16.74 31.67
CA LEU A 226 13.88 -15.89 31.60
C LEU A 226 14.22 -14.50 31.06
N PHE A 227 15.33 -13.90 31.48
CA PHE A 227 15.75 -12.59 30.97
C PHE A 227 16.01 -12.62 29.45
N ILE A 228 16.70 -13.65 28.96
CA ILE A 228 16.93 -13.84 27.52
C ILE A 228 15.60 -14.03 26.77
N GLN A 229 14.66 -14.80 27.34
CA GLN A 229 13.35 -15.01 26.72
C GLN A 229 12.47 -13.76 26.74
N TYR A 230 12.52 -12.94 27.80
CA TYR A 230 11.86 -11.64 27.82
C TYR A 230 12.44 -10.71 26.76
N LEU A 231 13.78 -10.65 26.63
CA LEU A 231 14.43 -9.89 25.57
C LEU A 231 14.01 -10.42 24.18
N ALA A 232 13.89 -11.74 24.01
CA ALA A 232 13.41 -12.35 22.78
C ALA A 232 11.98 -11.92 22.45
N ILE A 233 11.06 -11.96 23.41
CA ILE A 233 9.68 -11.52 23.24
C ILE A 233 9.65 -10.03 22.88
N VAL A 234 10.38 -9.18 23.58
CA VAL A 234 10.47 -7.75 23.32
C VAL A 234 11.00 -7.47 21.91
N LEU A 235 12.13 -8.07 21.51
CA LEU A 235 12.73 -7.88 20.19
C LEU A 235 11.87 -8.44 19.05
N LEU A 236 11.14 -9.53 19.29
CA LEU A 236 10.31 -10.18 18.27
C LEU A 236 8.91 -9.57 18.17
N GLU A 237 8.30 -9.13 19.27
CA GLU A 237 6.94 -8.55 19.31
C GLU A 237 6.95 -7.04 19.02
N LEU A 238 7.86 -6.24 19.60
CA LEU A 238 7.89 -4.78 19.37
C LEU A 238 8.19 -4.42 17.90
N ARG A 239 8.95 -5.27 17.21
CA ARG A 239 9.28 -5.07 15.79
C ARG A 239 8.14 -5.48 14.85
N HIS A 240 7.17 -6.24 15.34
CA HIS A 240 6.13 -6.88 14.55
C HIS A 240 4.73 -6.45 15.00
N LEU A 241 4.45 -5.15 15.00
CA LEU A 241 3.10 -4.62 14.75
C LEU A 241 2.62 -5.11 13.36
N GLN A 242 2.39 -6.41 13.25
CA GLN A 242 2.11 -7.12 12.02
C GLN A 242 0.66 -6.83 11.68
N ALA A 243 0.49 -6.02 10.65
CA ALA A 243 -0.73 -5.99 9.88
C ALA A 243 -1.19 -7.43 9.65
N THR A 244 -2.32 -7.79 10.25
CA THR A 244 -2.93 -9.12 10.17
C THR A 244 -4.14 -9.07 9.25
N PHE A 245 -4.79 -7.90 9.17
CA PHE A 245 -5.97 -7.64 8.39
C PHE A 245 -5.74 -6.47 7.44
N SER A 246 -6.20 -6.61 6.21
CA SER A 246 -6.46 -5.51 5.30
C SER A 246 -7.91 -5.08 5.47
N VAL A 247 -8.12 -3.82 5.82
CA VAL A 247 -9.41 -3.23 6.10
C VAL A 247 -9.75 -2.26 4.99
N ARG A 248 -10.79 -2.57 4.23
CA ARG A 248 -11.35 -1.69 3.21
C ARG A 248 -12.45 -0.84 3.84
N VAL A 249 -12.24 0.48 3.83
CA VAL A 249 -13.17 1.49 4.34
C VAL A 249 -13.80 2.17 3.14
N THR A 250 -15.12 2.14 3.07
CA THR A 250 -15.89 2.70 1.96
C THR A 250 -16.91 3.70 2.48
N ARG A 251 -16.95 4.90 1.91
CA ARG A 251 -17.93 5.91 2.29
C ARG A 251 -19.24 5.66 1.54
N SER A 252 -20.35 5.52 2.26
CA SER A 252 -21.63 5.05 1.69
C SER A 252 -22.26 5.99 0.67
N THR A 253 -21.88 7.27 0.70
CA THR A 253 -22.47 8.31 -0.13
C THR A 253 -21.94 8.35 -1.56
N ASP A 254 -20.64 8.31 -1.70
CA ASP A 254 -19.88 8.64 -2.91
C ASP A 254 -18.96 7.48 -3.33
N GLY A 255 -18.86 6.43 -2.51
CA GLY A 255 -18.11 5.24 -2.83
C GLY A 255 -16.60 5.42 -2.78
N GLU A 256 -16.08 6.50 -2.19
CA GLU A 256 -14.64 6.65 -1.99
C GLU A 256 -14.15 5.50 -1.09
N THR A 257 -13.16 4.74 -1.57
CA THR A 257 -12.63 3.57 -0.88
C THR A 257 -11.16 3.72 -0.59
N ARG A 258 -10.76 3.41 0.65
CA ARG A 258 -9.36 3.32 1.06
C ARG A 258 -9.09 2.00 1.75
N HIS A 259 -7.83 1.55 1.68
CA HIS A 259 -7.37 0.30 2.26
C HIS A 259 -6.35 0.59 3.36
N TYR A 260 -6.55 0.00 4.53
CA TYR A 260 -5.67 0.13 5.68
C TYR A 260 -5.20 -1.22 6.17
N SER A 261 -4.02 -1.23 6.77
CA SER A 261 -3.40 -2.44 7.33
C SER A 261 -3.50 -2.37 8.85
N LEU A 262 -4.29 -3.25 9.47
CA LEU A 262 -4.52 -3.30 10.91
C LEU A 262 -4.00 -4.61 11.53
N GLY A 263 -3.52 -4.53 12.77
CA GLY A 263 -3.12 -5.69 13.56
C GLY A 263 -4.31 -6.45 14.17
N GLN A 264 -4.04 -7.30 15.17
CA GLN A 264 -5.08 -7.93 15.97
C GLN A 264 -5.65 -6.92 16.97
N LEU A 265 -6.72 -6.25 16.57
CA LEU A 265 -7.43 -5.25 17.38
C LEU A 265 -8.85 -5.72 17.65
N SER A 266 -9.48 -5.20 18.71
CA SER A 266 -10.93 -5.30 18.87
C SER A 266 -11.67 -4.45 17.84
N ILE A 267 -12.94 -4.75 17.57
CA ILE A 267 -13.76 -3.96 16.63
C ILE A 267 -13.81 -2.48 17.08
N GLN A 268 -13.93 -2.20 18.39
CA GLN A 268 -13.83 -0.82 18.93
C GLN A 268 -12.52 -0.13 18.59
N ARG A 269 -11.39 -0.82 18.83
CA ARG A 269 -10.07 -0.21 18.63
C ARG A 269 -9.76 -0.03 17.16
N ALA A 270 -10.21 -0.96 16.31
CA ALA A 270 -10.14 -0.82 14.87
C ALA A 270 -11.03 0.32 14.35
N ALA A 271 -12.23 0.49 14.89
CA ALA A 271 -13.12 1.60 14.56
C ALA A 271 -12.44 2.96 14.81
N LEU A 272 -11.81 3.14 15.98
CA LEU A 272 -11.05 4.35 16.28
C LEU A 272 -9.89 4.58 15.31
N ALA A 273 -9.09 3.54 15.04
CA ALA A 273 -7.99 3.62 14.08
C ALA A 273 -8.47 3.96 12.66
N VAL A 274 -9.64 3.44 12.25
CA VAL A 274 -10.28 3.79 10.98
C VAL A 274 -10.72 5.25 10.96
N LEU A 275 -11.27 5.78 12.06
CA LEU A 275 -11.67 7.18 12.14
C LEU A 275 -10.45 8.12 12.08
N GLU A 276 -9.37 7.81 12.79
CA GLU A 276 -8.11 8.58 12.71
C GLU A 276 -7.58 8.63 11.27
N ASN A 277 -7.55 7.48 10.59
CA ASN A 277 -7.13 7.41 9.19
C ASN A 277 -8.13 8.08 8.23
N TYR A 278 -9.43 8.04 8.54
CA TYR A 278 -10.45 8.75 7.77
C TYR A 278 -10.18 10.26 7.77
N TYR A 279 -9.89 10.81 8.96
CA TYR A 279 -9.59 12.23 9.10
C TYR A 279 -8.32 12.67 8.36
N ARG A 280 -7.35 11.77 8.22
CA ARG A 280 -6.08 12.00 7.54
C ARG A 280 -6.09 11.77 6.03
N ASP A 281 -6.84 10.80 5.52
CA ASP A 281 -6.63 10.31 4.14
C ASP A 281 -7.85 10.50 3.21
N PHE A 282 -9.05 10.73 3.75
CA PHE A 282 -10.25 10.95 2.94
C PHE A 282 -10.44 12.42 2.59
N ALA A 283 -10.91 12.66 1.36
CA ALA A 283 -11.38 13.97 0.93
C ALA A 283 -12.62 14.41 1.73
N VAL A 284 -12.82 15.71 1.86
CA VAL A 284 -14.04 16.29 2.49
C VAL A 284 -15.30 15.76 1.82
N HIS A 285 -16.21 15.24 2.64
CA HIS A 285 -17.53 14.80 2.17
C HIS A 285 -18.33 16.01 1.66
N ASN A 286 -18.72 15.99 0.38
CA ASN A 286 -19.55 17.03 -0.22
C ASN A 286 -20.99 16.52 -0.47
N PRO A 287 -21.93 16.72 0.47
CA PRO A 287 -23.31 16.24 0.34
C PRO A 287 -24.05 16.90 -0.83
N ALA A 288 -23.62 18.10 -1.25
CA ALA A 288 -24.26 18.84 -2.33
C ALA A 288 -24.06 18.18 -3.69
N LEU A 289 -23.03 17.34 -3.88
CA LEU A 289 -22.84 16.56 -5.12
C LEU A 289 -23.88 15.45 -5.24
N LEU A 290 -24.20 14.76 -4.14
CA LEU A 290 -25.24 13.73 -4.13
C LEU A 290 -26.63 14.30 -4.36
N MET A 291 -26.95 15.40 -3.70
CA MET A 291 -28.23 16.08 -3.91
C MET A 291 -28.35 16.60 -5.36
N ALA A 292 -27.24 16.96 -6.00
CA ALA A 292 -27.21 17.29 -7.43
C ALA A 292 -27.54 16.08 -8.31
N ALA A 293 -26.96 14.92 -8.01
CA ALA A 293 -27.23 13.69 -8.75
C ALA A 293 -28.69 13.24 -8.58
N LYS A 294 -29.20 13.23 -7.33
CA LYS A 294 -30.60 12.91 -7.02
C LYS A 294 -31.59 13.85 -7.69
N SER A 295 -31.33 15.16 -7.65
CA SER A 295 -32.20 16.15 -8.31
C SER A 295 -32.18 16.06 -9.83
N ARG A 296 -31.04 15.70 -10.46
CA ARG A 296 -30.97 15.41 -11.90
C ARG A 296 -31.80 14.18 -12.26
N ALA A 297 -31.63 13.08 -11.53
CA ALA A 297 -32.42 11.87 -11.72
C ALA A 297 -33.93 12.13 -11.52
N ALA A 298 -34.30 12.90 -10.49
CA ALA A 298 -35.70 13.25 -10.23
C ALA A 298 -36.30 14.15 -11.32
N LYS A 299 -35.55 15.13 -11.86
CA LYS A 299 -36.00 15.96 -12.99
C LYS A 299 -36.25 15.11 -14.23
N HIS A 300 -35.38 14.15 -14.50
CA HIS A 300 -35.56 13.23 -15.61
C HIS A 300 -36.85 12.40 -15.45
N LEU A 301 -37.15 11.94 -14.24
CA LEU A 301 -38.39 11.21 -13.97
C LEU A 301 -39.64 12.12 -14.02
N ALA A 302 -39.51 13.38 -13.58
CA ALA A 302 -40.60 14.36 -13.55
C ALA A 302 -40.93 15.01 -14.91
N GLY A 303 -40.06 14.87 -15.93
CA GLY A 303 -40.34 15.26 -17.32
C GLY A 303 -41.49 14.47 -17.97
N LEU A 304 -42.01 13.45 -17.28
CA LEU A 304 -43.20 12.67 -17.63
C LEU A 304 -44.50 13.46 -17.35
N LYS A 305 -44.80 14.50 -18.13
CA LYS A 305 -46.18 15.02 -18.21
C LYS A 305 -46.91 14.36 -19.37
N VAL A 306 -47.73 13.35 -19.04
CA VAL A 306 -48.68 12.76 -19.98
C VAL A 306 -49.88 13.71 -20.05
N TYR A 307 -50.03 14.43 -21.16
CA TYR A 307 -51.28 15.10 -21.45
C TYR A 307 -52.23 14.04 -22.01
N ASN A 308 -53.36 13.80 -21.34
CA ASN A 308 -54.47 13.07 -21.96
C ASN A 308 -55.03 13.98 -23.07
N VAL A 309 -54.83 13.57 -24.32
CA VAL A 309 -55.32 14.32 -25.50
C VAL A 309 -56.75 13.90 -25.88
N ASP A 310 -57.39 13.03 -25.10
CA ASP A 310 -58.77 12.61 -25.38
C ASP A 310 -59.74 13.19 -24.33
N GLY A 311 -60.75 13.91 -24.83
CA GLY A 311 -61.91 14.37 -24.07
C GLY A 311 -62.73 13.20 -23.48
N PRO A 312 -63.83 13.48 -22.77
CA PRO A 312 -64.51 12.49 -21.94
C PRO A 312 -65.23 11.46 -22.83
N ALA A 313 -64.55 10.35 -23.15
CA ALA A 313 -65.17 9.20 -23.80
C ALA A 313 -64.53 7.90 -23.32
N ASN A 314 -65.39 7.05 -22.75
CA ASN A 314 -65.15 5.67 -22.37
C ASN A 314 -64.38 4.88 -23.44
N ASN A 315 -63.22 4.33 -23.06
CA ASN A 315 -62.78 2.94 -23.28
C ASN A 315 -61.25 2.86 -23.27
N THR A 316 -60.66 2.62 -22.09
CA THR A 316 -59.26 2.24 -21.95
C THR A 316 -59.03 0.84 -22.52
N THR A 317 -58.63 0.77 -23.79
CA THR A 317 -58.24 -0.50 -24.43
C THR A 317 -56.89 -0.98 -23.87
N PRO A 318 -56.73 -2.28 -23.55
CA PRO A 318 -55.48 -2.82 -22.96
C PRO A 318 -54.25 -2.70 -23.88
N SER A 319 -54.45 -2.44 -25.18
CA SER A 319 -53.36 -2.16 -26.14
C SER A 319 -52.73 -0.79 -25.94
N GLN A 320 -53.51 0.23 -25.57
CA GLN A 320 -52.98 1.58 -25.26
C GLN A 320 -52.15 1.55 -23.97
N SER A 321 -52.58 0.81 -22.95
CA SER A 321 -51.81 0.62 -21.71
C SER A 321 -50.48 -0.11 -21.96
N ARG A 322 -50.47 -1.15 -22.79
CA ARG A 322 -49.23 -1.85 -23.20
C ARG A 322 -48.30 -0.96 -24.04
N ALA A 323 -48.84 -0.17 -24.95
CA ALA A 323 -48.06 0.77 -25.75
C ALA A 323 -47.45 1.89 -24.88
N MET A 324 -48.19 2.40 -23.89
CA MET A 324 -47.65 3.35 -22.91
C MET A 324 -46.55 2.74 -22.02
N ILE A 325 -46.72 1.49 -21.57
CA ILE A 325 -45.70 0.78 -20.77
C ILE A 325 -44.44 0.50 -21.62
N ALA A 326 -44.60 0.09 -22.87
CA ALA A 326 -43.47 -0.12 -23.78
C ALA A 326 -42.75 1.18 -24.18
N ALA A 327 -43.50 2.28 -24.36
CA ALA A 327 -42.92 3.60 -24.62
C ALA A 327 -42.21 4.18 -23.38
N ALA A 328 -42.76 3.96 -22.18
CA ALA A 328 -42.13 4.32 -20.92
C ALA A 328 -40.85 3.51 -20.66
N ALA A 329 -40.84 2.21 -21.01
CA ALA A 329 -39.65 1.36 -20.93
C ALA A 329 -38.55 1.84 -21.88
N ARG A 330 -38.86 2.06 -23.18
CA ARG A 330 -37.89 2.57 -24.15
C ARG A 330 -37.34 3.96 -23.80
N ARG A 331 -38.15 4.84 -23.24
CA ARG A 331 -37.69 6.17 -22.77
C ARG A 331 -36.92 6.11 -21.45
N ARG A 332 -37.14 5.10 -20.61
CA ARG A 332 -36.33 4.85 -19.40
C ARG A 332 -34.91 4.39 -19.75
N ASP A 333 -34.76 3.65 -20.85
CA ASP A 333 -33.43 3.29 -21.37
C ASP A 333 -32.73 4.50 -22.02
N THR A 334 -33.48 5.35 -22.73
CA THR A 334 -32.96 6.64 -23.24
C THR A 334 -32.57 7.59 -22.08
N SER A 335 -33.35 7.58 -21.00
CA SER A 335 -33.14 8.38 -19.80
C SER A 335 -31.81 8.11 -19.09
N HIS A 336 -31.44 6.84 -18.97
CA HIS A 336 -30.16 6.46 -18.40
C HIS A 336 -28.98 6.97 -19.24
N ASN A 337 -29.14 6.96 -20.58
CA ASN A 337 -28.13 7.47 -21.49
C ASN A 337 -28.01 9.01 -21.38
N GLU A 338 -29.13 9.73 -21.24
CA GLU A 338 -29.13 11.18 -21.01
C GLU A 338 -28.43 11.59 -19.71
N LEU A 339 -28.65 10.86 -18.61
CA LEU A 339 -27.95 11.11 -17.33
C LEU A 339 -26.43 10.96 -17.46
N TYR A 340 -25.97 9.95 -18.21
CA TYR A 340 -24.55 9.76 -18.51
C TYR A 340 -23.97 10.94 -19.30
N TYR A 341 -24.66 11.39 -20.35
CA TYR A 341 -24.21 12.56 -21.12
C TYR A 341 -24.20 13.85 -20.30
N GLU A 342 -25.18 14.05 -19.40
CA GLU A 342 -25.19 15.20 -18.49
C GLU A 342 -24.00 15.18 -17.51
N GLU A 343 -23.63 14.00 -17.02
CA GLU A 343 -22.45 13.81 -16.16
C GLU A 343 -21.16 14.10 -16.94
N MET A 344 -21.02 13.58 -18.15
CA MET A 344 -19.89 13.89 -19.03
C MET A 344 -19.80 15.38 -19.36
N ASP A 345 -20.92 16.05 -19.61
CA ASP A 345 -20.95 17.50 -19.83
C ASP A 345 -20.61 18.28 -18.56
N GLN A 346 -20.99 17.79 -17.38
CA GLN A 346 -20.57 18.37 -16.11
C GLN A 346 -19.06 18.24 -15.91
N GLU A 347 -18.47 17.07 -16.18
CA GLU A 347 -17.02 16.89 -16.12
C GLU A 347 -16.29 17.79 -17.12
N ARG A 348 -16.81 17.91 -18.36
CA ARG A 348 -16.27 18.83 -19.36
C ARG A 348 -16.31 20.28 -18.87
N ARG A 349 -17.41 20.69 -18.21
CA ARG A 349 -17.51 22.02 -17.58
C ARG A 349 -16.47 22.19 -16.47
N VAL A 350 -16.30 21.20 -15.59
CA VAL A 350 -15.29 21.23 -14.52
C VAL A 350 -13.89 21.33 -15.10
N ARG A 351 -13.53 20.49 -16.08
CA ARG A 351 -12.22 20.53 -16.78
C ARG A 351 -11.96 21.88 -17.46
N LYS A 352 -12.96 22.45 -18.13
CA LYS A 352 -12.86 23.79 -18.74
C LYS A 352 -12.66 24.90 -17.72
N ARG A 353 -13.33 24.83 -16.57
CA ARG A 353 -13.15 25.80 -15.46
C ARG A 353 -11.80 25.62 -14.78
N LYS A 354 -11.35 24.38 -14.56
CA LYS A 354 -10.03 24.03 -14.04
C LYS A 354 -8.92 24.64 -14.89
N ALA A 355 -8.96 24.42 -16.21
CA ALA A 355 -7.96 24.99 -17.12
C ALA A 355 -7.91 26.53 -17.05
N ARG A 356 -9.06 27.19 -17.02
CA ARG A 356 -9.14 28.66 -16.88
C ARG A 356 -8.61 29.16 -15.52
N LEU A 357 -8.83 28.39 -14.47
CA LEU A 357 -8.32 28.71 -13.14
C LEU A 357 -6.79 28.58 -13.09
N VAL A 358 -6.25 27.50 -13.65
CA VAL A 358 -4.79 27.28 -13.73
C VAL A 358 -4.12 28.45 -14.43
N VAL A 359 -4.59 28.83 -15.62
CA VAL A 359 -4.03 29.96 -16.39
C VAL A 359 -4.12 31.27 -15.60
N ALA A 360 -5.28 31.61 -15.04
CA ALA A 360 -5.46 32.86 -14.30
C ALA A 360 -4.55 32.95 -13.05
N VAL A 361 -4.30 31.82 -12.39
CA VAL A 361 -3.42 31.76 -11.22
C VAL A 361 -1.95 31.81 -11.64
N GLU A 362 -1.56 31.14 -12.72
CA GLU A 362 -0.20 31.26 -13.26
C GLU A 362 0.12 32.71 -13.67
N GLU A 363 -0.79 33.38 -14.39
CA GLU A 363 -0.67 34.79 -14.75
C GLU A 363 -0.52 35.70 -13.51
N ALA A 364 -1.37 35.48 -12.50
CA ALA A 364 -1.33 36.23 -11.25
C ALA A 364 0.00 36.06 -10.47
N PHE A 365 0.54 34.84 -10.41
CA PHE A 365 1.85 34.60 -9.79
C PHE A 365 3.02 35.13 -10.62
N THR A 366 2.91 35.17 -11.95
CA THR A 366 3.91 35.88 -12.77
C THR A 366 3.89 37.38 -12.52
N HIS A 367 2.73 37.97 -12.21
CA HIS A 367 2.61 39.36 -11.81
C HIS A 367 3.28 39.63 -10.46
N ILE A 368 3.08 38.75 -9.47
CA ILE A 368 3.79 38.81 -8.16
C ILE A 368 5.30 38.81 -8.37
N LYS A 369 5.81 37.87 -9.17
CA LYS A 369 7.25 37.74 -9.41
C LYS A 369 7.82 39.00 -10.06
N ARG A 370 7.12 39.58 -11.04
CA ARG A 370 7.51 40.85 -11.68
C ARG A 370 7.49 42.01 -10.69
N MET A 371 6.47 42.12 -9.85
CA MET A 371 6.40 43.14 -8.80
C MET A 371 7.55 43.01 -7.80
N GLN A 372 7.88 41.78 -7.37
CA GLN A 372 9.03 41.52 -6.50
C GLN A 372 10.37 41.88 -7.16
N GLU A 373 10.53 41.58 -8.45
CA GLU A 373 11.71 41.96 -9.23
C GLU A 373 11.82 43.48 -9.45
N GLU A 374 10.71 44.20 -9.53
CA GLU A 374 10.64 45.67 -9.62
C GLU A 374 10.88 46.35 -8.26
N GLU A 375 10.40 45.77 -7.16
CA GLU A 375 10.64 46.24 -5.79
C GLU A 375 12.09 46.00 -5.35
N GLN A 376 12.71 44.88 -5.73
CA GLN A 376 14.14 44.64 -5.49
C GLN A 376 15.07 45.67 -6.17
N LYS A 377 14.58 46.34 -7.22
CA LYS A 377 15.33 47.42 -7.91
C LYS A 377 15.16 48.79 -7.25
N LYS A 378 14.21 48.95 -6.30
CA LYS A 378 13.96 50.20 -5.57
C LYS A 378 14.69 50.20 -4.21
N THR A 379 15.01 51.40 -3.69
CA THR A 379 15.73 51.60 -2.42
C THR A 379 14.98 50.97 -1.22
N PRO A 380 15.70 50.49 -0.19
CA PRO A 380 15.12 49.70 0.91
C PRO A 380 14.32 50.61 1.85
N GLY A 381 13.02 50.70 1.64
CA GLY A 381 12.14 51.50 2.49
C GLY A 381 10.71 51.00 2.60
N GLU A 382 10.22 50.21 1.63
CA GLU A 382 8.83 49.75 1.64
C GLU A 382 8.76 48.36 0.99
N VAL A 383 9.08 47.32 1.76
CA VAL A 383 8.83 45.94 1.36
C VAL A 383 7.33 45.71 1.53
N MET A 384 6.61 45.44 0.45
CA MET A 384 5.16 45.18 0.50
C MET A 384 4.86 44.00 1.43
N ASP A 385 3.89 44.16 2.33
CA ASP A 385 3.45 43.06 3.21
C ASP A 385 2.85 41.95 2.33
N PRO A 386 3.25 40.67 2.47
CA PRO A 386 2.68 39.56 1.70
C PRO A 386 1.15 39.48 1.71
N ARG A 387 0.49 40.01 2.75
CA ARG A 387 -0.98 40.13 2.81
C ARG A 387 -1.52 41.18 1.85
N GLU A 388 -0.85 42.31 1.71
CA GLU A 388 -1.20 43.38 0.79
C GLU A 388 -1.01 42.92 -0.66
N ALA A 389 0.11 42.24 -0.95
CA ALA A 389 0.36 41.61 -2.25
C ALA A 389 -0.75 40.59 -2.61
N ALA A 390 -1.16 39.76 -1.65
CA ALA A 390 -2.26 38.81 -1.83
C ALA A 390 -3.59 39.53 -2.13
N GLN A 391 -3.90 40.61 -1.43
CA GLN A 391 -5.13 41.39 -1.65
C GLN A 391 -5.14 42.10 -3.02
N ALA A 392 -4.02 42.64 -3.47
CA ALA A 392 -3.89 43.32 -4.75
C ALA A 392 -4.11 42.38 -5.95
N ILE A 393 -3.64 41.15 -5.84
CA ILE A 393 -3.63 40.19 -6.96
C ILE A 393 -4.86 39.29 -6.96
N PHE A 394 -5.48 39.04 -5.81
CA PHE A 394 -6.67 38.19 -5.70
C PHE A 394 -7.78 38.52 -6.73
N PRO A 395 -8.15 39.79 -7.02
CA PRO A 395 -9.18 40.14 -8.00
C PRO A 395 -8.94 39.56 -9.40
N SER A 396 -7.68 39.40 -9.82
CA SER A 396 -7.31 38.86 -11.14
C SER A 396 -7.71 37.38 -11.32
N MET A 397 -7.65 36.59 -10.24
CA MET A 397 -7.99 35.16 -10.22
C MET A 397 -9.36 34.84 -9.61
N ALA A 398 -9.93 35.77 -8.82
CA ALA A 398 -11.15 35.58 -8.02
C ALA A 398 -12.33 35.01 -8.82
N ARG A 399 -12.58 35.57 -10.01
CA ARG A 399 -13.70 35.15 -10.87
C ARG A 399 -13.52 33.74 -11.41
N ALA A 400 -12.29 33.35 -11.74
CA ALA A 400 -12.01 32.00 -12.22
C ALA A 400 -12.16 30.98 -11.08
N LEU A 401 -11.65 31.32 -9.90
CA LEU A 401 -11.72 30.48 -8.70
C LEU A 401 -13.15 30.29 -8.22
N GLN A 402 -13.91 31.39 -8.05
CA GLN A 402 -15.32 31.31 -7.65
C GLN A 402 -16.13 30.47 -8.63
N LYS A 403 -15.98 30.66 -9.94
CA LYS A 403 -16.69 29.84 -10.94
C LYS A 403 -16.34 28.36 -10.86
N TYR A 404 -15.07 28.04 -10.59
CA TYR A 404 -14.66 26.66 -10.35
C TYR A 404 -15.34 26.09 -9.10
N LEU A 405 -15.22 26.77 -7.94
CA LEU A 405 -15.83 26.38 -6.67
C LEU A 405 -17.37 26.26 -6.74
N ARG A 406 -18.04 27.09 -7.54
CA ARG A 406 -19.50 26.96 -7.78
C ARG A 406 -19.82 25.69 -8.56
N THR A 407 -19.03 25.40 -9.58
CA THR A 407 -19.23 24.25 -10.46
C THR A 407 -18.96 22.94 -9.71
N THR A 408 -17.95 22.91 -8.84
CA THR A 408 -17.63 21.78 -7.96
C THR A 408 -18.44 21.76 -6.66
N ARG A 409 -19.28 22.77 -6.42
CA ARG A 409 -20.09 22.96 -5.20
C ARG A 409 -19.27 23.01 -3.90
N GLN A 410 -18.05 23.54 -3.94
CA GLN A 410 -17.13 23.68 -2.80
C GLN A 410 -17.17 25.07 -2.14
N GLN A 411 -18.14 25.92 -2.49
CA GLN A 411 -18.22 27.31 -1.99
C GLN A 411 -18.31 27.42 -0.46
N HIS A 412 -18.91 26.43 0.20
CA HIS A 412 -19.08 26.41 1.66
C HIS A 412 -17.77 26.08 2.40
N CYS A 413 -16.80 25.44 1.72
CA CYS A 413 -15.53 25.03 2.32
C CYS A 413 -14.49 26.16 2.31
N HIS A 414 -14.67 27.19 1.49
CA HIS A 414 -13.65 28.22 1.27
C HIS A 414 -14.27 29.61 1.35
N THR A 415 -13.98 30.32 2.44
CA THR A 415 -14.31 31.73 2.58
C THR A 415 -13.30 32.59 1.82
N MET A 416 -13.70 33.80 1.45
CA MET A 416 -12.83 34.80 0.84
C MET A 416 -11.56 35.03 1.67
N GLU A 417 -11.73 35.20 2.98
CA GLU A 417 -10.64 35.45 3.94
C GLU A 417 -9.68 34.27 4.02
N SER A 418 -10.19 33.03 4.06
CA SER A 418 -9.36 31.83 4.07
C SER A 418 -8.51 31.71 2.79
N ILE A 419 -9.08 32.07 1.64
CA ILE A 419 -8.35 32.06 0.37
C ILE A 419 -7.25 33.13 0.36
N GLN A 420 -7.54 34.35 0.82
CA GLN A 420 -6.54 35.42 0.90
C GLN A 420 -5.43 35.08 1.90
N GLN A 421 -5.76 34.48 3.05
CA GLN A 421 -4.78 34.00 4.03
C GLN A 421 -3.88 32.90 3.44
N HIS A 422 -4.46 31.96 2.70
CA HIS A 422 -3.68 30.92 2.01
C HIS A 422 -2.79 31.51 0.91
N LEU A 423 -3.29 32.47 0.14
CA LEU A 423 -2.52 33.17 -0.88
C LEU A 423 -1.34 33.93 -0.26
N ALA A 424 -1.57 34.67 0.83
CA ALA A 424 -0.52 35.36 1.57
C ALA A 424 0.54 34.35 2.09
N PHE A 425 0.10 33.22 2.64
CA PHE A 425 1.00 32.13 3.06
C PHE A 425 1.81 31.55 1.88
N CYS A 426 1.21 31.39 0.70
CA CYS A 426 1.92 30.98 -0.52
C CYS A 426 2.99 31.99 -0.94
N ILE A 427 2.69 33.29 -0.86
CA ILE A 427 3.63 34.36 -1.20
C ILE A 427 4.78 34.42 -0.19
N THR A 428 4.49 34.37 1.10
CA THR A 428 5.51 34.40 2.17
C THR A 428 6.53 33.26 2.05
N ASN A 429 6.08 32.08 1.61
CA ASN A 429 6.93 30.89 1.49
C ASN A 429 7.45 30.64 0.06
N ASN A 430 7.30 31.60 -0.87
CA ASN A 430 7.73 31.46 -2.27
C ASN A 430 7.20 30.19 -2.96
N MET A 431 5.95 29.82 -2.66
CA MET A 431 5.31 28.63 -3.24
C MET A 431 4.92 28.84 -4.70
N THR A 432 4.88 27.73 -5.45
CA THR A 432 4.47 27.75 -6.86
C THR A 432 2.95 27.96 -7.00
N PRO A 433 2.46 28.45 -8.16
CA PRO A 433 1.03 28.59 -8.40
C PRO A 433 0.28 27.25 -8.30
N LYS A 434 0.97 26.14 -8.60
CA LYS A 434 0.43 24.78 -8.46
C LYS A 434 0.19 24.38 -7.01
N ALA A 435 1.07 24.78 -6.09
CA ALA A 435 0.92 24.50 -4.66
C ALA A 435 -0.29 25.26 -4.06
N PHE A 436 -0.51 26.52 -4.47
CA PHE A 436 -1.74 27.25 -4.10
C PHE A 436 -3.00 26.54 -4.62
N LEU A 437 -2.97 26.09 -5.88
CA LEU A 437 -4.10 25.41 -6.52
C LEU A 437 -4.41 24.03 -5.91
N GLU A 438 -3.42 23.36 -5.31
CA GLU A 438 -3.59 22.03 -4.71
C GLU A 438 -4.72 22.03 -3.67
N SER A 439 -4.83 23.08 -2.85
CA SER A 439 -5.86 23.22 -1.82
C SER A 439 -7.30 23.23 -2.38
N TYR A 440 -7.49 23.61 -3.64
CA TYR A 440 -8.80 23.72 -4.29
C TYR A 440 -9.05 22.61 -5.33
N LEU A 441 -8.01 22.15 -6.01
CA LEU A 441 -8.11 21.15 -7.09
C LEU A 441 -8.17 19.72 -6.55
N SER A 442 -7.49 19.46 -5.44
CA SER A 442 -7.57 18.22 -4.67
C SER A 442 -8.16 18.55 -3.31
N PRO A 443 -9.41 18.15 -3.01
CA PRO A 443 -9.95 18.32 -1.67
C PRO A 443 -9.03 17.56 -0.69
N GLY A 444 -8.28 18.32 0.11
CA GLY A 444 -7.35 17.77 1.09
C GLY A 444 -8.07 17.00 2.22
N PRO A 445 -7.31 16.51 3.20
CA PRO A 445 -7.87 15.78 4.33
C PRO A 445 -8.96 16.56 5.03
N THR A 446 -10.00 15.83 5.46
CA THR A 446 -11.14 16.42 6.19
C THR A 446 -10.74 17.32 7.37
N LEU A 447 -9.59 17.07 8.00
CA LEU A 447 -9.01 17.91 9.07
C LEU A 447 -8.79 19.37 8.66
N GLN A 448 -8.47 19.67 7.40
CA GLN A 448 -8.19 21.04 6.94
C GLN A 448 -9.41 21.95 7.01
N TYR A 449 -10.62 21.38 7.02
CA TYR A 449 -11.89 22.09 6.94
C TYR A 449 -12.68 22.03 8.26
N ALA A 450 -12.11 21.41 9.30
CA ALA A 450 -12.81 21.02 10.52
C ALA A 450 -12.86 22.10 11.61
N ARG A 451 -12.40 23.33 11.36
CA ARG A 451 -12.30 24.37 12.41
C ARG A 451 -13.65 24.71 13.08
N GLU A 452 -14.78 24.46 12.40
CA GLU A 452 -16.12 24.80 12.91
C GLU A 452 -17.11 23.61 13.03
N HIS A 453 -16.72 22.39 12.62
CA HIS A 453 -17.63 21.22 12.62
C HIS A 453 -17.45 20.33 13.86
N TRP A 454 -17.73 20.86 15.04
CA TRP A 454 -17.76 20.12 16.31
C TRP A 454 -18.74 18.92 16.32
N LEU A 455 -19.73 18.90 15.42
CA LEU A 455 -20.70 17.82 15.22
C LEU A 455 -20.13 16.56 14.53
N ALA A 456 -18.99 16.66 13.84
CA ALA A 456 -18.29 15.51 13.24
C ALA A 456 -17.73 14.52 14.29
N ARG A 457 -17.81 14.85 15.58
CA ARG A 457 -17.29 14.02 16.68
C ARG A 457 -18.18 12.85 17.09
N HIS A 458 -19.46 12.84 16.73
CA HIS A 458 -20.37 11.76 17.14
C HIS A 458 -20.44 10.67 16.07
N TRP A 459 -19.62 9.63 16.25
CA TRP A 459 -19.67 8.41 15.46
C TRP A 459 -20.32 7.30 16.27
N THR A 460 -21.27 6.60 15.66
CA THR A 460 -21.91 5.43 16.25
C THR A 460 -21.38 4.18 15.56
N LEU A 461 -20.78 3.28 16.34
CA LEU A 461 -20.28 1.99 15.86
C LEU A 461 -21.42 0.98 15.87
N VAL A 462 -21.72 0.42 14.71
CA VAL A 462 -22.73 -0.62 14.51
C VAL A 462 -22.04 -1.86 13.97
N SER A 463 -22.11 -2.97 14.68
CA SER A 463 -21.55 -4.26 14.25
C SER A 463 -22.51 -5.38 14.64
N GLU A 464 -22.58 -6.43 13.81
CA GLU A 464 -23.33 -7.65 14.13
C GLU A 464 -22.58 -8.50 15.17
N ASP A 465 -21.26 -8.49 15.13
CA ASP A 465 -20.39 -9.14 16.12
C ASP A 465 -20.30 -8.29 17.40
N SER A 466 -19.96 -8.93 18.52
CA SER A 466 -19.71 -8.20 19.77
C SER A 466 -18.57 -7.21 19.58
N VAL A 467 -18.83 -5.97 19.96
CA VAL A 467 -17.96 -4.82 19.68
C VAL A 467 -16.61 -4.93 20.41
N THR A 468 -16.56 -5.72 21.50
CA THR A 468 -15.34 -6.08 22.25
C THR A 468 -14.56 -7.26 21.65
N SER A 469 -15.15 -8.02 20.72
CA SER A 469 -14.45 -9.12 20.07
C SER A 469 -13.31 -8.64 19.16
N GLY A 470 -12.33 -9.51 18.94
CA GLY A 470 -11.25 -9.28 17.99
C GLY A 470 -11.75 -9.29 16.54
N LEU A 471 -11.04 -8.58 15.65
CA LEU A 471 -11.30 -8.63 14.22
C LEU A 471 -11.20 -10.07 13.70
N LYS A 472 -12.22 -10.50 12.95
CA LYS A 472 -12.28 -11.79 12.25
C LYS A 472 -12.14 -11.56 10.75
N ASP A 473 -11.84 -12.62 10.00
CA ASP A 473 -11.87 -12.53 8.54
C ASP A 473 -13.31 -12.34 8.03
N GLY A 474 -13.51 -11.41 7.10
CA GLY A 474 -14.82 -11.10 6.54
C GLY A 474 -15.75 -10.32 7.46
N SER A 475 -15.27 -9.83 8.61
CA SER A 475 -16.11 -9.03 9.50
C SER A 475 -16.48 -7.70 8.84
N VAL A 476 -17.73 -7.28 9.04
CA VAL A 476 -18.26 -6.02 8.54
C VAL A 476 -18.80 -5.22 9.71
N PHE A 477 -18.41 -3.96 9.80
CA PHE A 477 -18.98 -3.02 10.75
C PHE A 477 -19.16 -1.65 10.11
N LEU A 478 -20.10 -0.89 10.64
CA LEU A 478 -20.44 0.44 10.16
C LEU A 478 -20.09 1.49 11.21
N LEU A 479 -19.52 2.59 10.74
CA LEU A 479 -19.35 3.80 11.52
C LEU A 479 -20.35 4.80 10.96
N LYS A 480 -21.40 5.11 11.72
CA LYS A 480 -22.47 6.00 11.28
C LYS A 480 -22.26 7.40 11.87
N CYS A 481 -22.20 8.38 10.98
CA CYS A 481 -22.27 9.80 11.25
C CYS A 481 -23.69 10.29 10.90
N ILE A 482 -23.97 11.57 11.18
CA ILE A 482 -25.30 12.18 10.93
C ILE A 482 -25.65 12.16 9.43
N ASP A 483 -24.67 12.46 8.57
CA ASP A 483 -24.91 12.66 7.13
C ASP A 483 -24.60 11.43 6.27
N PHE A 484 -23.68 10.56 6.74
CA PHE A 484 -23.21 9.40 5.99
C PHE A 484 -22.66 8.30 6.93
N SER A 485 -22.35 7.15 6.36
CA SER A 485 -21.73 6.04 7.07
C SER A 485 -20.46 5.56 6.37
N LEU A 486 -19.50 5.07 7.14
CA LEU A 486 -18.35 4.33 6.63
C LEU A 486 -18.64 2.84 6.82
N VAL A 487 -18.68 2.12 5.71
CA VAL A 487 -18.78 0.66 5.72
C VAL A 487 -17.37 0.10 5.70
N VAL A 488 -17.03 -0.63 6.76
CA VAL A 488 -15.72 -1.20 6.97
C VAL A 488 -15.80 -2.70 6.76
N THR A 489 -14.99 -3.21 5.83
CA THR A 489 -14.92 -4.63 5.51
C THR A 489 -13.51 -5.13 5.76
N THR A 490 -13.37 -6.22 6.52
CA THR A 490 -12.08 -6.76 6.92
C THR A 490 -11.76 -8.02 6.11
N ARG A 491 -10.49 -8.14 5.72
CA ARG A 491 -9.95 -9.33 5.06
C ARG A 491 -8.63 -9.71 5.71
N ARG A 492 -8.46 -10.97 6.06
CA ARG A 492 -7.19 -11.47 6.58
C ARG A 492 -6.14 -11.42 5.47
N ILE A 493 -4.96 -10.90 5.78
CA ILE A 493 -3.84 -10.92 4.84
C ILE A 493 -3.42 -12.38 4.64
N SER A 494 -3.35 -12.81 3.37
CA SER A 494 -2.98 -14.17 3.00
C SER A 494 -1.54 -14.49 3.42
N PHE A 495 -1.25 -15.77 3.66
CA PHE A 495 0.12 -16.21 3.91
C PHE A 495 0.97 -15.96 2.66
N ILE A 496 2.00 -15.12 2.79
CA ILE A 496 2.92 -14.80 1.69
C ILE A 496 4.11 -15.75 1.76
N LYS A 497 4.32 -16.54 0.70
CA LYS A 497 5.53 -17.33 0.48
C LYS A 497 6.41 -16.58 -0.49
N LEU A 498 7.55 -16.07 -0.01
CA LEU A 498 8.55 -15.42 -0.86
C LEU A 498 9.65 -16.43 -1.20
N SER A 499 9.92 -16.63 -2.49
CA SER A 499 11.11 -17.32 -2.98
C SER A 499 12.13 -16.29 -3.43
N GLU A 500 13.38 -16.44 -3.00
CA GLU A 500 14.51 -15.63 -3.49
C GLU A 500 15.22 -16.45 -4.56
N GLU A 501 15.39 -15.90 -5.76
CA GLU A 501 16.25 -16.43 -6.80
C GLU A 501 17.39 -15.43 -7.00
N PHE A 502 18.63 -15.88 -6.78
CA PHE A 502 19.81 -15.05 -7.00
C PHE A 502 20.23 -15.18 -8.47
N ILE A 503 20.07 -14.08 -9.22
CA ILE A 503 20.54 -13.99 -10.59
C ILE A 503 21.98 -13.47 -10.56
N ASP A 504 22.94 -14.30 -10.96
CA ASP A 504 24.35 -13.94 -11.03
C ASP A 504 24.53 -12.74 -12.00
N PRO A 505 25.23 -11.65 -11.62
CA PRO A 505 25.54 -10.55 -12.53
C PRO A 505 26.30 -10.98 -13.80
N LYS A 506 26.96 -12.14 -13.82
CA LYS A 506 27.57 -12.71 -15.03
C LYS A 506 26.55 -13.34 -16.00
N SER A 507 25.35 -13.69 -15.54
CA SER A 507 24.29 -14.28 -16.40
C SER A 507 23.72 -13.30 -17.43
N HIS A 508 23.93 -11.99 -17.23
CA HIS A 508 23.57 -10.95 -18.20
C HIS A 508 24.73 -10.52 -19.12
N LYS A 509 25.88 -11.20 -19.06
CA LYS A 509 26.99 -10.93 -19.98
C LYS A 509 26.77 -11.69 -21.28
N PHE A 510 26.32 -10.99 -22.31
CA PHE A 510 26.28 -11.50 -23.67
C PHE A 510 27.71 -11.49 -24.23
N VAL A 511 28.23 -12.67 -24.57
CA VAL A 511 29.47 -12.77 -25.37
C VAL A 511 29.10 -12.44 -26.81
N LEU A 512 29.42 -11.23 -27.25
CA LEU A 512 29.29 -10.83 -28.64
C LEU A 512 30.44 -11.51 -29.41
N ARG A 513 30.18 -12.71 -29.94
CA ARG A 513 31.10 -13.36 -30.88
C ARG A 513 31.04 -12.58 -32.19
N LEU A 514 31.93 -11.59 -32.36
CA LEU A 514 32.24 -11.10 -33.69
C LEU A 514 32.89 -12.27 -34.45
N GLN A 515 32.18 -12.84 -35.42
CA GLN A 515 32.83 -13.60 -36.47
C GLN A 515 33.72 -12.60 -37.24
N SER A 516 35.02 -12.64 -36.98
CA SER A 516 36.02 -11.93 -37.76
C SER A 516 36.25 -12.66 -39.09
N GLU A 517 35.19 -12.82 -39.87
CA GLU A 517 35.26 -13.18 -41.29
C GLU A 517 34.87 -11.95 -42.11
N THR A 518 35.62 -10.87 -41.95
CA THR A 518 35.74 -9.84 -42.99
C THR A 518 37.16 -9.32 -42.97
N SER A 519 38.05 -10.08 -43.60
CA SER A 519 39.26 -9.53 -44.19
C SER A 519 38.89 -8.87 -45.52
N VAL A 520 38.94 -7.53 -45.57
CA VAL A 520 39.44 -6.77 -46.72
C VAL A 520 40.26 -5.61 -46.20
#